data_AF-A0A3C0AF78-F1
#
_entry.id   AF-A0A3C0AF78-F1
#
_cell.length_a   1.000
_cell.length_b   1.000
_cell.length_c   1.000
_cell.angle_alpha   90.00
_cell.angle_beta   90.00
_cell.angle_gamma   90.00
#
_symmetry.space_group_name_H-M   'P 1'
#
loop_
_entity.id
_entity.type
_entity.pdbx_description
1 polymer ?
#
loop_
_entity_poly.entity_id
_entity_poly.type
_entity_poly.pdbx_seq_one_letter_code
_entity_poly.pdbx_strand_id
1 'polypeptide(L)'
;RLARDLMELTDDKQAAAKVLLRAWELNPKSTEASVLLARLGFMLQKDQWLNPEEVKEFRDDPIRRAIRNGTVVAGMNRDQVQKVLGAPTQIGRSISGSKINELWIYGEASSQSLVIQLARKRRSDELTVVRIRNAQMSAAPLPEAADAVE
;
A
#
# COMPACT_ATOMS: atom_id res chain seq x y z
N ARG A 1 2.36 -36.71 -8.28
CA ARG A 1 2.39 -37.92 -7.40
C ARG A 1 3.50 -37.83 -6.35
N LEU A 2 4.79 -37.86 -6.74
CA LEU A 2 5.92 -37.77 -5.79
C LEU A 2 5.84 -36.63 -4.76
N ALA A 3 5.51 -35.41 -5.18
CA ALA A 3 5.39 -34.28 -4.26
C ALA A 3 4.26 -34.47 -3.21
N ARG A 4 3.16 -35.14 -3.59
CA ARG A 4 2.06 -35.45 -2.67
C ARG A 4 2.49 -36.52 -1.67
N ASP A 5 3.16 -37.56 -2.15
CA ASP A 5 3.69 -38.63 -1.30
C ASP A 5 4.69 -38.09 -0.27
N LEU A 6 5.56 -37.14 -0.67
CA LEU A 6 6.48 -36.46 0.25
C LEU A 6 5.76 -35.65 1.34
N MET A 7 4.64 -35.00 0.99
CA MET A 7 3.83 -34.25 1.96
C MET A 7 3.03 -35.16 2.89
N GLU A 8 2.39 -36.20 2.34
CA GLU A 8 1.40 -37.01 3.06
C GLU A 8 2.04 -38.16 3.86
N LEU A 9 3.15 -38.72 3.37
CA LEU A 9 3.79 -39.90 3.99
C LEU A 9 5.01 -39.53 4.83
N THR A 10 5.71 -38.45 4.48
CA THR A 10 6.98 -38.08 5.14
C THR A 10 6.96 -36.70 5.81
N ASP A 11 5.89 -35.91 5.66
CA ASP A 11 5.78 -34.50 6.07
C ASP A 11 6.94 -33.60 5.59
N ASP A 12 7.69 -34.03 4.56
CA ASP A 12 8.82 -33.30 3.98
C ASP A 12 8.33 -32.27 2.97
N LYS A 13 7.81 -31.18 3.52
CA LYS A 13 7.29 -30.03 2.76
C LYS A 13 8.38 -29.34 1.94
N GLN A 14 9.65 -29.39 2.37
CA GLN A 14 10.75 -28.76 1.63
C GLN A 14 11.12 -29.56 0.38
N ALA A 15 11.24 -30.89 0.49
CA ALA A 15 11.47 -31.74 -0.68
C ALA A 15 10.29 -31.68 -1.65
N ALA A 16 9.05 -31.68 -1.14
CA ALA A 16 7.86 -31.53 -1.96
C ALA A 16 7.87 -30.20 -2.74
N ALA A 17 8.21 -29.08 -2.09
CA ALA A 17 8.32 -27.77 -2.74
C ALA A 17 9.35 -27.77 -3.88
N LYS A 18 10.54 -28.36 -3.68
CA LYS A 18 11.57 -28.46 -4.71
C LYS A 18 11.08 -29.22 -5.95
N VAL A 19 10.38 -30.34 -5.74
CA VAL A 19 9.80 -31.14 -6.83
C VAL A 19 8.73 -30.34 -7.58
N LEU A 20 7.87 -29.61 -6.86
CA LEU A 20 6.80 -28.81 -7.45
C LEU A 20 7.32 -27.60 -8.25
N LEU A 21 8.34 -26.90 -7.73
CA LEU A 21 8.99 -25.80 -8.45
C LEU A 21 9.62 -26.31 -9.75
N ARG A 22 10.32 -27.45 -9.70
CA ARG A 22 10.89 -28.06 -10.91
C ARG A 22 9.80 -28.50 -11.91
N ALA A 23 8.69 -29.03 -11.41
CA ALA A 23 7.55 -29.37 -12.26
C ALA A 23 6.93 -28.13 -12.93
N TRP A 24 6.88 -27.00 -12.22
CA TRP A 24 6.42 -25.72 -12.77
C TRP A 24 7.37 -25.17 -13.84
N GLU A 25 8.69 -25.27 -13.66
CA GLU A 25 9.66 -24.88 -14.70
C GLU A 25 9.46 -25.67 -16.00
N LEU A 26 9.14 -26.96 -15.89
CA LEU A 26 8.87 -27.84 -17.04
C LEU A 26 7.50 -27.58 -17.67
N ASN A 27 6.50 -27.23 -16.86
CA ASN A 27 5.16 -26.89 -17.33
C ASN A 27 4.57 -25.70 -16.54
N PRO A 28 4.83 -24.46 -16.99
CA PRO A 28 4.38 -23.23 -16.32
C PRO A 28 2.86 -23.00 -16.33
N LYS A 29 2.06 -23.94 -16.86
CA LYS A 29 0.58 -23.88 -16.88
C LYS A 29 -0.05 -25.00 -16.04
N SER A 30 0.76 -25.73 -15.28
CA SER A 30 0.29 -26.85 -14.46
C SER A 30 -0.53 -26.35 -13.27
N THR A 31 -1.86 -26.44 -13.37
CA THR A 31 -2.78 -26.11 -12.27
C THR A 31 -2.51 -26.96 -11.02
N GLU A 32 -2.10 -28.22 -11.18
CA GLU A 32 -1.80 -29.07 -10.02
C GLU A 32 -0.58 -28.55 -9.26
N ALA A 33 0.50 -28.20 -9.98
CA ALA A 33 1.71 -27.68 -9.34
C ALA A 33 1.46 -26.33 -8.65
N SER A 34 0.72 -25.41 -9.28
CA SER A 34 0.42 -24.12 -8.68
C SER A 34 -0.46 -24.23 -7.44
N VAL A 35 -1.48 -25.09 -7.45
CA VAL A 35 -2.36 -25.30 -6.30
C VAL A 35 -1.58 -25.90 -5.13
N LEU A 36 -0.71 -26.87 -5.37
CA LEU A 36 0.09 -27.48 -4.31
C LEU A 36 1.14 -26.51 -3.75
N LEU A 37 1.80 -25.70 -4.59
CA LEU A 37 2.70 -24.64 -4.15
C LEU A 37 1.98 -23.60 -3.29
N ALA A 38 0.77 -23.19 -3.69
CA ALA A 38 -0.05 -22.28 -2.89
C ALA A 38 -0.41 -22.83 -1.51
N ARG A 39 -0.70 -24.14 -1.40
CA ARG A 39 -0.94 -24.81 -0.10
C ARG A 39 0.30 -24.83 0.79
N LEU A 40 1.49 -24.84 0.18
CA LEU A 40 2.77 -24.75 0.89
C LEU A 40 3.16 -23.30 1.25
N GLY A 41 2.30 -22.32 0.96
CA GLY A 41 2.52 -20.91 1.29
C GLY A 41 3.30 -20.12 0.24
N PHE A 42 3.62 -20.72 -0.90
CA PHE A 42 4.22 -20.00 -2.03
C PHE A 42 3.18 -19.15 -2.75
N MET A 43 3.62 -18.07 -3.40
CA MET A 43 2.74 -17.21 -4.17
C MET A 43 3.37 -16.86 -5.52
N LEU A 44 2.59 -16.99 -6.59
CA LEU A 44 3.02 -16.60 -7.91
C LEU A 44 2.82 -15.09 -8.09
N GLN A 45 3.91 -14.35 -8.35
CA GLN A 45 3.90 -12.92 -8.60
C GLN A 45 4.71 -12.61 -9.86
N LYS A 46 4.06 -12.04 -10.89
CA LYS A 46 4.72 -11.64 -12.16
C LYS A 46 5.65 -12.75 -12.71
N ASP A 47 5.12 -13.97 -12.80
CA ASP A 47 5.81 -15.17 -13.28
C ASP A 47 6.95 -15.71 -12.38
N GLN A 48 7.17 -15.12 -11.21
CA GLN A 48 8.12 -15.62 -10.21
C GLN A 48 7.38 -16.19 -9.00
N TRP A 49 7.83 -17.35 -8.51
CA TRP A 49 7.36 -17.89 -7.25
C TRP A 49 8.10 -17.24 -6.09
N LEU A 50 7.34 -16.62 -5.19
CA LEU A 50 7.82 -16.19 -3.89
C LEU A 50 7.69 -17.34 -2.89
N ASN A 51 8.74 -17.56 -2.10
CA ASN A 51 8.72 -18.48 -0.98
C ASN A 51 7.91 -17.91 0.21
N PRO A 52 7.53 -18.72 1.22
CA PRO A 52 6.66 -18.25 2.30
C PRO A 52 7.17 -17.04 3.09
N GLU A 53 8.49 -16.91 3.28
CA GLU A 53 9.08 -15.75 3.95
C GLU A 53 9.01 -14.51 3.06
N GLU A 54 9.34 -14.64 1.78
CA GLU A 54 9.18 -13.56 0.79
C GLU A 54 7.71 -13.15 0.64
N VAL A 55 6.77 -14.11 0.72
CA VAL A 55 5.33 -13.83 0.73
C VAL A 55 4.94 -13.04 1.98
N LYS A 56 5.52 -13.37 3.13
CA LYS A 56 5.28 -12.65 4.38
C LYS A 56 5.82 -11.23 4.29
N GLU A 57 7.07 -11.04 3.89
CA GLU A 57 7.66 -9.71 3.66
C GLU A 57 6.84 -8.90 2.65
N PHE A 58 6.43 -9.54 1.56
CA PHE A 58 5.59 -8.93 0.55
C PHE A 58 4.21 -8.52 1.07
N ARG A 59 3.62 -9.32 1.97
CA ARG A 59 2.34 -9.00 2.62
C ARG A 59 2.48 -7.94 3.70
N ASP A 60 3.62 -7.92 4.39
CA ASP A 60 3.96 -7.01 5.47
C ASP A 60 4.45 -5.65 4.98
N ASP A 61 4.70 -5.50 3.67
CA ASP A 61 4.89 -4.22 3.00
C ASP A 61 3.81 -3.22 3.48
N PRO A 62 4.22 -2.16 4.19
CA PRO A 62 3.29 -1.24 4.85
C PRO A 62 2.35 -0.56 3.86
N ILE A 63 2.79 -0.34 2.61
CA ILE A 63 1.96 0.27 1.56
C ILE A 63 0.85 -0.71 1.14
N ARG A 64 1.18 -1.98 0.91
CA ARG A 64 0.19 -2.99 0.51
C ARG A 64 -0.80 -3.29 1.62
N ARG A 65 -0.32 -3.37 2.87
CA ARG A 65 -1.18 -3.54 4.05
C ARG A 65 -2.14 -2.36 4.18
N ALA A 66 -1.65 -1.15 4.00
CA ALA A 66 -2.48 0.06 4.06
C ALA A 66 -3.55 0.08 2.94
N ILE A 67 -3.20 -0.30 1.69
CA ILE A 67 -4.18 -0.43 0.61
C ILE A 67 -5.28 -1.44 0.96
N ARG A 68 -4.93 -2.63 1.47
CA ARG A 68 -5.92 -3.63 1.90
C ARG A 68 -6.83 -3.13 3.03
N ASN A 69 -6.27 -2.37 3.96
CA ASN A 69 -6.98 -1.85 5.12
C ASN A 69 -7.73 -0.54 4.84
N GLY A 70 -7.76 -0.07 3.58
CA GLY A 70 -8.40 1.21 3.25
C GLY A 70 -7.73 2.43 3.89
N THR A 71 -6.44 2.34 4.22
CA THR A 71 -5.67 3.39 4.91
C THR A 71 -4.57 3.91 3.99
N VAL A 72 -4.18 5.18 4.13
CA VAL A 72 -3.04 5.76 3.41
C VAL A 72 -1.81 5.78 4.31
N VAL A 73 -0.63 5.51 3.74
CA VAL A 73 0.66 5.62 4.45
C VAL A 73 1.67 6.39 3.61
N ALA A 74 2.75 6.86 4.26
CA ALA A 74 3.87 7.48 3.58
C ALA A 74 4.49 6.54 2.53
N GLY A 75 4.95 7.10 1.41
CA GLY A 75 5.50 6.37 0.27
C GLY A 75 4.48 6.02 -0.81
N MET A 76 3.17 6.05 -0.53
CA MET A 76 2.16 5.82 -1.56
C MET A 76 2.21 6.86 -2.67
N ASN A 77 2.00 6.45 -3.92
CA ASN A 77 1.85 7.39 -5.03
C ASN A 77 0.41 7.87 -5.20
N ARG A 78 0.18 8.86 -6.09
CA ARG A 78 -1.14 9.43 -6.35
C ARG A 78 -2.20 8.37 -6.67
N ASP A 79 -1.89 7.43 -7.56
CA ASP A 79 -2.85 6.42 -8.01
C ASP A 79 -3.23 5.47 -6.88
N GLN A 80 -2.27 5.12 -6.01
CA GLN A 80 -2.53 4.30 -4.81
C GLN A 80 -3.42 5.04 -3.82
N VAL A 81 -3.17 6.32 -3.57
CA VAL A 81 -4.02 7.15 -2.68
C VAL A 81 -5.44 7.26 -3.23
N GLN A 82 -5.60 7.50 -4.53
CA GLN A 82 -6.92 7.59 -5.16
C GLN A 82 -7.67 6.26 -5.17
N LYS A 83 -6.97 5.13 -5.33
CA LYS A 83 -7.60 3.80 -5.20
C LYS A 83 -8.16 3.54 -3.80
N VAL A 84 -7.54 4.12 -2.77
CA VAL A 84 -7.94 3.91 -1.37
C VAL A 84 -9.02 4.90 -0.94
N LEU A 85 -8.87 6.18 -1.25
CA LEU A 85 -9.73 7.26 -0.72
C LEU A 85 -10.64 7.91 -1.78
N GLY A 86 -10.49 7.56 -3.06
CA GLY A 86 -11.13 8.27 -4.15
C GLY A 86 -10.47 9.62 -4.49
N ALA A 87 -11.19 10.45 -5.23
CA ALA A 87 -10.72 11.78 -5.61
C ALA A 87 -10.70 12.72 -4.40
N PRO A 88 -9.64 13.54 -4.21
CA PRO A 88 -9.61 14.54 -3.16
C PRO A 88 -10.63 15.65 -3.44
N THR A 89 -11.17 16.23 -2.37
CA THR A 89 -12.08 17.38 -2.44
C THR A 89 -11.35 18.62 -2.97
N GLN A 90 -10.09 18.82 -2.56
CA GLN A 90 -9.27 19.93 -3.01
C GLN A 90 -7.82 19.50 -3.25
N ILE A 91 -7.18 20.14 -4.23
CA ILE A 91 -5.76 19.95 -4.54
C ILE A 91 -5.06 21.31 -4.55
N GLY A 92 -4.17 21.53 -3.58
CA GLY A 92 -3.21 22.61 -3.59
C GLY A 92 -1.89 22.16 -4.21
N ARG A 93 -1.26 23.00 -5.04
CA ARG A 93 0.06 22.73 -5.61
C ARG A 93 1.01 23.85 -5.24
N SER A 94 2.21 23.50 -4.79
CA SER A 94 3.24 24.47 -4.48
C SER A 94 4.62 23.99 -4.90
N ILE A 95 5.49 24.94 -5.24
CA ILE A 95 6.88 24.68 -5.55
C ILE A 95 7.71 25.38 -4.47
N SER A 96 8.59 24.62 -3.82
CA SER A 96 9.48 25.15 -2.79
C SER A 96 10.90 24.62 -3.05
N GLY A 97 11.80 25.52 -3.41
CA GLY A 97 13.15 25.18 -3.87
C GLY A 97 13.11 24.21 -5.05
N SER A 98 13.82 23.07 -4.93
CA SER A 98 13.85 22.00 -5.95
C SER A 98 12.80 20.91 -5.75
N LYS A 99 11.77 21.15 -4.94
CA LYS A 99 10.70 20.20 -4.64
C LYS A 99 9.34 20.72 -5.12
N ILE A 100 8.58 19.81 -5.72
CA ILE A 100 7.17 20.03 -6.07
C ILE A 100 6.35 19.34 -4.98
N ASN A 101 5.45 20.08 -4.35
CA ASN A 101 4.54 19.57 -3.34
C ASN A 101 3.10 19.64 -3.83
N GLU A 102 2.32 18.63 -3.48
CA GLU A 102 0.87 18.66 -3.59
C GLU A 102 0.24 18.44 -2.22
N LEU A 103 -0.80 19.20 -1.94
CA LEU A 103 -1.61 19.07 -0.76
C LEU A 103 -2.99 18.61 -1.20
N TRP A 104 -3.36 17.40 -0.82
CA TRP A 104 -4.66 16.81 -1.11
C TRP A 104 -5.49 16.87 0.15
N ILE A 105 -6.69 17.44 0.05
CA ILE A 105 -7.60 17.61 1.17
C ILE A 105 -8.84 16.77 0.89
N TYR A 106 -9.22 15.95 1.86
CA TYR A 106 -10.39 15.09 1.85
C TYR A 106 -11.34 15.50 2.99
N GLY A 107 -12.63 15.61 2.67
CA GLY A 107 -13.67 16.05 3.61
C GLY A 107 -14.10 17.50 3.38
N GLU A 108 -15.20 17.87 4.04
CA GLU A 108 -15.78 19.22 3.96
C GLU A 108 -15.26 20.11 5.09
N ALA A 109 -15.35 21.44 4.90
CA ALA A 109 -14.84 22.45 5.83
C ALA A 109 -15.44 22.37 7.24
N SER A 110 -16.57 21.69 7.43
CA SER A 110 -17.26 21.48 8.71
C SER A 110 -16.94 20.12 9.37
N SER A 111 -16.12 19.28 8.74
CA SER A 111 -15.83 17.91 9.15
C SER A 111 -14.33 17.71 9.41
N GLN A 112 -13.95 16.62 10.09
CA GLN A 112 -12.54 16.25 10.27
C GLN A 112 -11.87 16.05 8.92
N SER A 113 -11.14 17.07 8.44
CA SER A 113 -10.55 17.02 7.10
C SER A 113 -9.24 16.23 7.13
N LEU A 114 -9.08 15.26 6.25
CA LEU A 114 -7.83 14.53 6.09
C LEU A 114 -6.95 15.26 5.08
N VAL A 115 -5.73 15.59 5.47
CA VAL A 115 -4.75 16.32 4.66
C VAL A 115 -3.57 15.42 4.36
N ILE A 116 -3.34 15.17 3.07
CA ILE A 116 -2.24 14.35 2.55
C ILE A 116 -1.28 15.24 1.78
N GLN A 117 -0.02 15.26 2.18
CA GLN A 117 1.03 15.94 1.45
C GLN A 117 1.80 14.94 0.61
N LEU A 118 1.83 15.17 -0.70
CA LEU A 118 2.73 14.48 -1.62
C LEU A 118 3.90 15.39 -1.97
N ALA A 119 5.09 14.82 -2.14
CA ALA A 119 6.23 15.58 -2.62
C ALA A 119 7.04 14.78 -3.64
N ARG A 120 7.67 15.50 -4.56
CA ARG A 120 8.70 14.96 -5.46
C ARG A 120 9.86 15.92 -5.60
N LYS A 121 11.04 15.38 -5.87
CA LYS A 121 12.17 16.17 -6.38
C LYS A 121 11.86 16.59 -7.82
N ARG A 122 12.34 17.75 -8.27
CA ARG A 122 12.09 18.28 -9.63
C ARG A 122 12.50 17.32 -10.76
N ARG A 123 13.51 16.47 -10.53
CA ARG A 123 14.02 15.47 -11.48
C ARG A 123 13.37 14.09 -11.34
N SER A 124 12.46 13.90 -10.38
CA SER A 124 11.73 12.66 -10.17
C SER A 124 10.38 12.79 -10.85
N ASP A 125 9.90 11.74 -11.50
CA ASP A 125 8.58 11.78 -12.16
C ASP A 125 7.43 11.47 -11.19
N GLU A 126 7.71 10.78 -10.09
CA GLU A 126 6.70 10.31 -9.16
C GLU A 126 6.55 11.19 -7.91
N LEU A 127 5.29 11.53 -7.57
CA LEU A 127 4.87 12.16 -6.32
C LEU A 127 4.45 11.09 -5.33
N THR A 128 5.10 11.08 -4.15
CA THR A 128 4.79 10.14 -3.08
C THR A 128 4.33 10.86 -1.83
N VAL A 129 3.48 10.20 -1.04
CA VAL A 129 3.00 10.71 0.24
C VAL A 129 4.19 10.86 1.17
N VAL A 130 4.42 12.07 1.65
CA VAL A 130 5.46 12.37 2.65
C VAL A 130 4.89 12.62 4.03
N ARG A 131 3.60 12.99 4.11
CA ARG A 131 2.95 13.33 5.37
C ARG A 131 1.43 13.20 5.27
N ILE A 132 0.82 12.77 6.37
CA ILE A 132 -0.63 12.60 6.55
C ILE A 132 -1.01 13.31 7.85
N ARG A 133 -2.08 14.11 7.83
CA ARG A 133 -2.57 14.85 9.00
C ARG A 133 -4.08 14.86 9.03
N ASN A 134 -4.67 14.63 10.20
CA ASN A 134 -6.06 14.96 10.45
C ASN A 134 -6.12 16.43 10.87
N ALA A 135 -6.79 17.26 10.09
CA ALA A 135 -7.12 18.61 10.47
C ALA A 135 -8.32 18.56 11.42
N GLN A 136 -8.05 18.61 12.73
CA GLN A 136 -9.07 19.06 13.66
C GLN A 136 -9.10 20.58 13.59
N MET A 137 -10.26 21.17 13.31
CA MET A 137 -10.44 22.60 13.50
C MET A 137 -10.24 22.92 14.99
N SER A 138 -9.17 23.62 15.31
CA SER A 138 -9.14 24.46 16.51
C SER A 138 -10.13 25.60 16.27
N ALA A 139 -11.37 25.44 16.69
CA ALA A 139 -12.30 26.55 16.81
C ALA A 139 -11.87 27.41 18.00
N ALA A 140 -10.99 28.38 17.77
CA ALA A 140 -10.84 29.52 18.67
C ALA A 140 -11.54 30.71 18.00
N PRO A 141 -12.70 31.16 18.51
CA PRO A 141 -13.27 32.43 18.07
C PRO A 141 -12.28 33.55 18.38
N LEU A 142 -12.06 34.45 17.41
CA LEU A 142 -11.43 35.74 17.67
C LEU A 142 -12.21 36.44 18.80
N PRO A 143 -11.55 37.04 19.81
CA PRO A 143 -12.26 37.83 20.79
C PRO A 143 -12.91 39.02 20.07
N GLU A 144 -14.24 39.02 20.09
CA GLU A 144 -15.09 40.15 19.70
C GLU A 144 -14.61 41.37 20.49
N ALA A 145 -14.12 42.38 19.76
CA ALA A 145 -13.76 43.65 20.35
C ALA A 145 -15.04 44.22 20.99
N ALA A 146 -15.08 44.24 22.31
CA ALA A 146 -16.10 44.94 23.05
C ALA A 146 -15.95 46.43 22.71
N ASP A 147 -16.84 46.91 21.84
CA ASP A 147 -17.12 48.34 21.71
C ASP A 147 -17.63 48.82 23.07
N ALA A 148 -16.78 49.57 23.76
CA ALA A 148 -17.14 50.31 24.95
C ALA A 148 -18.09 51.43 24.51
N VAL A 149 -19.34 51.34 24.95
CA VAL A 149 -20.32 52.42 24.85
C VAL A 149 -20.01 53.45 25.94
N GLU A 150 -19.97 54.71 25.53
CA GLU A 150 -19.76 55.92 26.35
C GLU A 150 -20.87 56.13 27.38
#